data_AF-A0A9X2S658-F1
#
_entry.id   AF-A0A9X2S658-F1
#
_cell.length_a   1.000
_cell.length_b   1.000
_cell.length_c   1.000
_cell.angle_alpha   90.00
_cell.angle_beta   90.00
_cell.angle_gamma   90.00
#
_symmetry.space_group_name_H-M   'P 1'
#
loop_
_entity.id
_entity.type
_entity.pdbx_description
1 polymer ?
#
loop_
_entity_poly.entity_id
_entity_poly.type
_entity_poly.pdbx_seq_one_letter_code
_entity_poly.pdbx_strand_id
1 'polypeptide(L)' 'MKDKIILGFVVQNLLNMGYLGVKVGYDVIKGKDVKERIDTGTTYIDLDNIEEDVQKLLYP' A
#
# COMPACT_ATOMS: atom_id res chain seq x y z
N MET A 1 -4.01 -16.13 11.33
CA MET A 1 -4.81 -15.28 12.24
C MET A 1 -5.82 -16.11 13.03
N LYS A 2 -6.92 -16.62 12.44
CA LYS A 2 -7.99 -17.35 13.18
C LYS A 2 -7.54 -18.61 13.94
N ASP A 3 -6.64 -19.41 13.37
CA ASP A 3 -6.07 -20.58 14.05
C ASP A 3 -4.73 -20.28 14.76
N LYS A 4 -4.38 -19.00 14.92
CA LYS A 4 -3.08 -18.51 15.46
C LYS A 4 -1.81 -19.04 14.74
N ILE A 5 -1.95 -19.64 13.56
CA ILE A 5 -0.81 -20.14 12.75
C ILE A 5 0.06 -18.99 12.21
N ILE A 6 -0.51 -17.80 12.02
CA ILE A 6 0.18 -16.57 11.62
C ILE A 6 -0.07 -15.53 12.70
N LEU A 7 1.01 -14.99 13.27
CA LEU A 7 1.02 -14.00 14.36
C LEU A 7 0.84 -12.57 13.86
N GLY A 8 1.34 -12.29 12.67
CA GLY A 8 1.20 -11.01 12.00
C GLY A 8 1.86 -11.03 10.62
N PHE A 9 1.63 -9.99 9.84
CA PHE A 9 2.15 -9.83 8.49
C PHE A 9 2.29 -8.36 8.12
N VAL A 10 3.14 -8.06 7.15
CA VAL A 10 3.32 -6.70 6.63
C VAL A 10 2.50 -6.53 5.37
N VAL A 11 1.63 -5.52 5.33
CA VAL A 11 0.86 -5.14 4.15
C VAL A 11 1.50 -3.96 3.43
N GLN A 12 1.36 -3.96 2.11
CA GLN A 12 1.78 -2.87 1.23
C GLN A 12 0.58 -1.97 0.88
N ASN A 13 0.85 -0.73 0.47
CA ASN A 13 -0.19 0.21 0.04
C ASN A 13 -0.44 0.15 -1.49
N LEU A 14 -1.03 -0.97 -1.94
CA LEU A 14 -1.23 -1.29 -3.35
C LEU A 14 -2.06 -0.24 -4.12
N LEU A 15 -3.12 0.30 -3.49
CA LEU A 15 -3.96 1.32 -4.10
C LEU A 15 -3.16 2.60 -4.37
N ASN A 16 -2.37 3.05 -3.39
CA ASN A 16 -1.52 4.22 -3.56
C ASN A 16 -0.43 3.97 -4.62
N MET A 17 0.17 2.78 -4.65
CA MET A 17 1.14 2.41 -5.70
C MET A 17 0.53 2.54 -7.11
N GLY A 18 -0.67 1.99 -7.32
CA GLY A 18 -1.37 2.08 -8.61
C GLY A 18 -1.70 3.52 -9.00
N TYR A 19 -2.27 4.29 -8.07
CA TYR A 19 -2.59 5.70 -8.28
C TYR A 19 -1.35 6.52 -8.64
N LEU A 20 -0.28 6.39 -7.86
CA LEU A 20 0.97 7.10 -8.09
C LEU A 20 1.63 6.68 -9.40
N GLY A 21 1.56 5.39 -9.77
CA GLY A 21 2.08 4.90 -11.05
C GLY A 21 1.48 5.64 -12.24
N VAL A 22 0.15 5.78 -12.28
CA VAL A 22 -0.55 6.50 -13.36
C VAL A 22 -0.27 8.00 -13.29
N LYS A 23 -0.37 8.61 -12.10
CA LYS A 23 -0.14 10.04 -11.91
C LYS A 23 1.28 10.46 -12.31
N VAL A 24 2.29 9.71 -11.88
CA VAL A 24 3.70 9.98 -12.22
C VAL A 24 3.93 9.81 -13.72
N GLY A 25 3.37 8.75 -14.34
CA GLY A 25 3.43 8.58 -15.79
C GLY A 25 2.85 9.77 -16.54
N TYR A 26 1.70 10.29 -16.09
CA TYR A 26 1.11 11.50 -16.65
C TYR A 26 1.98 12.74 -16.44
N ASP A 27 2.53 12.93 -15.24
CA ASP A 27 3.39 14.08 -14.91
C ASP A 27 4.68 14.08 -15.77
N VAL A 28 5.26 12.90 -16.05
CA VAL A 28 6.38 12.73 -17.00
C VAL A 28 6.00 13.14 -18.42
N ILE A 29 4.83 12.71 -18.92
CA ILE A 29 4.33 13.10 -20.25
C ILE A 29 4.13 14.64 -20.34
N LYS A 30 3.83 15.30 -19.21
CA LYS A 30 3.72 16.76 -19.12
C LYS A 30 5.05 17.48 -18.92
N GLY A 31 6.17 16.77 -18.92
CA GLY A 31 7.51 17.35 -18.77
C GLY A 31 7.78 17.89 -17.36
N LYS A 32 7.08 17.38 -16.35
CA LYS A 32 7.35 17.74 -14.96
C LYS A 32 8.49 16.89 -14.40
N ASP A 33 9.26 17.49 -13.51
CA ASP A 33 10.22 16.73 -12.69
C ASP A 33 9.47 15.84 -11.71
N VAL A 34 9.87 14.57 -11.67
CA VAL A 34 9.31 13.54 -10.78
C VAL A 34 10.42 12.86 -10.01
N LYS A 35 10.10 12.29 -8.86
CA LYS A 35 11.05 11.48 -8.09
C LYS A 35 11.30 10.15 -8.80
N GLU A 36 12.56 9.77 -8.90
CA GLU A 36 12.97 8.46 -9.45
C GLU A 36 12.45 7.29 -8.59
N ARG A 37 12.38 7.47 -7.26
CA ARG A 37 11.87 6.46 -6.33
C ARG A 37 10.88 7.07 -5.35
N ILE A 38 9.74 6.39 -5.19
CA ILE A 38 8.69 6.76 -4.25
C ILE A 38 8.45 5.58 -3.32
N ASP A 39 8.66 5.78 -2.03
CA ASP A 39 8.25 4.84 -0.98
C ASP A 39 6.78 5.07 -0.66
N THR A 40 5.97 4.01 -0.76
CA THR A 40 4.52 4.06 -0.51
C THR A 40 4.15 3.60 0.90
N GLY A 41 5.15 3.21 1.69
CA GLY A 41 4.98 2.74 3.05
C GLY A 41 4.45 1.32 3.14
N THR A 42 4.53 0.80 4.36
CA THR A 42 4.03 -0.53 4.72
C THR A 42 3.47 -0.48 6.13
N THR A 43 2.50 -1.35 6.43
CA THR A 43 1.87 -1.44 7.75
C THR A 43 2.02 -2.86 8.29
N TYR A 44 2.50 -3.00 9.53
CA TYR A 44 2.51 -4.30 10.21
C TYR A 44 1.14 -4.56 10.85
N ILE A 45 0.58 -5.73 10.56
CA ILE A 45 -0.74 -6.15 10.99
C ILE A 45 -0.63 -7.40 11.86
N ASP A 46 -1.30 -7.40 13.00
CA ASP A 46 -1.48 -8.52 13.90
C ASP A 46 -2.93 -8.58 14.40
N LEU A 47 -3.21 -9.42 15.40
CA LEU A 47 -4.58 -9.60 15.89
C LEU A 47 -5.10 -8.37 16.64
N ASP A 48 -4.22 -7.50 17.11
CA ASP A 48 -4.59 -6.35 17.94
C ASP A 48 -4.99 -5.14 17.07
N ASN A 49 -4.52 -5.08 15.81
CA ASN A 49 -4.75 -3.95 14.92
C ASN A 49 -5.42 -4.31 13.57
N ILE A 50 -5.93 -5.54 13.42
CA ILE A 50 -6.67 -5.97 12.22
C ILE A 50 -8.09 -5.38 12.20
N GLU A 51 -8.18 -4.07 12.01
CA GLU A 51 -9.44 -3.33 11.88
C GLU A 51 -9.97 -3.27 10.44
N GLU A 52 -11.20 -2.76 10.24
CA GLU A 52 -11.88 -2.66 8.92
C GLU A 52 -11.07 -1.88 7.86
N ASP A 53 -10.27 -0.88 8.26
CA ASP A 53 -9.49 -0.10 7.31
C ASP A 53 -8.32 -0.88 6.70
N VAL A 54 -7.81 -1.89 7.42
CA VAL A 54 -6.79 -2.82 6.91
C VAL A 54 -7.42 -3.82 5.93
N GLN A 55 -8.69 -4.18 6.11
CA GLN A 55 -9.40 -5.00 5.13
C GLN A 55 -9.53 -4.31 3.77
N LYS A 56 -9.69 -2.97 3.71
CA LYS A 56 -9.71 -2.22 2.45
C LYS A 56 -8.37 -2.27 1.70
N LEU A 57 -7.25 -2.40 2.42
CA LEU A 57 -5.92 -2.62 1.83
C LEU A 57 -5.72 -4.07 1.35
N LEU A 58 -6.43 -5.02 1.97
CA LEU A 58 -6.34 -6.45 1.68
C LEU A 58 -7.34 -6.92 0.59
N TYR A 59 -8.48 -6.24 0.49
CA TYR A 59 -9.61 -6.56 -0.39
C TYR A 59 -10.20 -5.26 -0.98
N PRO A 60 -9.60 -4.70 -2.04
CA PRO A 60 -10.16 -3.55 -2.74
C PRO A 60 -11.46 -3.86 -3.48
#